data_AF-A0AAE4D1T8-F1
#
_entry.id   AF-A0AAE4D1T8-F1
#
_cell.length_a   1.000
_cell.length_b   1.000
_cell.length_c   1.000
_cell.angle_alpha   90.00
_cell.angle_beta   90.00
_cell.angle_gamma   90.00
#
_symmetry.space_group_name_H-M   'P 1'
#
loop_
_entity.id
_entity.type
_entity.pdbx_description
1 polymer ?
#
loop_
_entity_poly.entity_id
_entity_poly.type
_entity_poly.pdbx_seq_one_letter_code
_entity_poly.pdbx_strand_id
1 'polypeptide(L)'
;MAIASPPASADTSGAPLDVGDARWNDLLAFCLLNRTDLRLLAEAAPPASLVEGLPDAFYGHVLQQAELREIIERNSTIDRLAQTLKRYFRGVWSGEYGRGRIEEIVRIGIVHDKIDLPIGAFIGAILQLDRVAIPFLIERHGDDPERLAQALIAYRKLTTADVAVVTQTFIDARDRTVELVDQLEQQTRRVAEEQKEVTTVSQSLAAAAQQSYASATELHRTSGGIADRAASASDLMAQSVTLARGGADVTSGTDQAVGDMREGVEQISEQIAALTEQTREISSIVTGIREIADQTNLLALNAAIEAARAGEHGRGFAVVAEEVRRLADRTRNALQDITQLNANSLAAIESVSDAVAQTGDQVSSVEQHAGEARDSFEAIDGAIGTTAGSLGEIVAGVEDVSRSAEELTGVSQQVATMAERLGALGESLAGSLDDARALIEDARR
;
A
#
# COMPACT_ATOMS: atom_id res chain seq x y z
N MET A 1 -69.05 -32.78 -63.23
CA MET A 1 -67.74 -33.23 -63.76
C MET A 1 -67.09 -34.06 -62.68
N ALA A 2 -66.95 -35.37 -62.90
CA ALA A 2 -66.14 -36.20 -62.01
C ALA A 2 -64.69 -35.74 -62.16
N ILE A 3 -64.04 -35.39 -61.05
CA ILE A 3 -62.59 -35.17 -61.03
C ILE A 3 -61.99 -36.54 -61.33
N ALA A 4 -61.46 -36.72 -62.54
CA ALA A 4 -60.71 -37.92 -62.87
C ALA A 4 -59.58 -38.07 -61.84
N SER A 5 -59.41 -39.26 -61.28
CA SER A 5 -58.20 -39.59 -60.52
C SER A 5 -56.99 -39.20 -61.38
N PRO A 6 -55.92 -38.61 -60.80
CA PRO A 6 -54.72 -38.31 -61.55
C PRO A 6 -54.26 -39.58 -62.27
N PRO A 7 -53.83 -39.50 -63.54
CA PRO A 7 -53.42 -40.68 -64.28
C PRO A 7 -52.34 -41.43 -63.48
N ALA A 8 -52.57 -42.72 -63.23
CA ALA A 8 -51.64 -43.59 -62.50
C ALA A 8 -50.25 -43.70 -63.17
N SER A 9 -50.11 -43.13 -64.36
CA SER A 9 -48.95 -43.23 -65.24
C SER A 9 -48.03 -42.00 -65.23
N ALA A 10 -48.39 -40.93 -64.50
CA ALA A 10 -47.50 -39.79 -64.24
C ALA A 10 -46.71 -39.94 -62.92
N ASP A 11 -46.88 -41.04 -62.19
CA ASP A 11 -46.18 -41.30 -60.94
C ASP A 11 -44.71 -41.69 -61.21
N THR A 12 -43.79 -40.79 -60.85
CA THR A 12 -42.36 -41.07 -60.87
C THR A 12 -41.85 -41.58 -59.52
N SER A 13 -42.70 -42.17 -58.68
CA SER A 13 -42.32 -42.68 -57.36
C SER A 13 -41.10 -43.59 -57.40
N GLY A 14 -40.21 -43.40 -56.43
CA GLY A 14 -38.94 -44.09 -56.36
C GLY A 14 -38.29 -43.90 -55.00
N ALA A 15 -37.26 -44.69 -54.72
CA ALA A 15 -36.48 -44.54 -53.50
C ALA A 15 -35.86 -43.13 -53.44
N PRO A 16 -35.93 -42.44 -52.28
CA PRO A 16 -35.28 -41.14 -52.10
C PRO A 16 -33.79 -41.20 -52.44
N LEU A 17 -33.26 -40.07 -52.87
CA LEU A 17 -31.81 -39.92 -53.05
C LEU A 17 -31.09 -39.94 -51.70
N ASP A 18 -29.87 -40.47 -51.71
CA ASP A 18 -28.93 -40.37 -50.59
C ASP A 18 -27.71 -39.56 -51.05
N VAL A 19 -27.56 -38.38 -50.46
CA VAL A 19 -26.44 -37.45 -50.70
C VAL A 19 -25.39 -37.51 -49.58
N GLY A 20 -25.55 -38.41 -48.61
CA GLY A 20 -24.62 -38.62 -47.51
C GLY A 20 -24.68 -37.56 -46.41
N ASP A 21 -25.77 -36.78 -46.33
CA ASP A 21 -26.07 -35.83 -45.26
C ASP A 21 -27.56 -35.94 -44.91
N ALA A 22 -27.87 -36.25 -43.65
CA ALA A 22 -29.23 -36.55 -43.19
C ALA A 22 -30.19 -35.37 -43.42
N ARG A 23 -29.74 -34.14 -43.18
CA ARG A 23 -30.57 -32.95 -43.36
C ARG A 23 -30.99 -32.78 -44.81
N TRP A 24 -30.03 -32.92 -45.73
CA TRP A 24 -30.31 -32.78 -47.15
C TRP A 24 -31.10 -33.98 -47.67
N ASN A 25 -30.85 -35.19 -47.17
CA ASN A 25 -31.66 -36.38 -47.49
C ASN A 25 -33.14 -36.17 -47.15
N ASP A 26 -33.45 -35.66 -45.96
CA ASP A 26 -34.83 -35.43 -45.51
C ASP A 26 -35.53 -34.38 -46.39
N LEU A 27 -34.84 -33.29 -46.72
CA LEU A 27 -35.36 -32.23 -47.60
C LEU A 27 -35.61 -32.75 -49.02
N LEU A 28 -34.68 -33.52 -49.59
CA LEU A 28 -34.83 -34.11 -50.92
C LEU A 28 -35.94 -35.16 -50.94
N ALA A 29 -36.09 -35.94 -49.87
CA ALA A 29 -37.18 -36.90 -49.71
C ALA A 29 -38.53 -36.19 -49.67
N PHE A 30 -38.63 -35.04 -48.99
CA PHE A 30 -39.84 -34.21 -49.02
C PHE A 30 -40.17 -33.69 -50.43
N CYS A 31 -39.16 -33.34 -51.23
CA CYS A 31 -39.33 -32.96 -52.64
C CYS A 31 -39.63 -34.16 -53.57
N LEU A 32 -39.64 -35.40 -53.06
CA LEU A 32 -39.88 -36.63 -53.81
C LEU A 32 -38.93 -36.86 -55.00
N LEU A 33 -37.75 -36.22 -55.00
CA LEU A 33 -36.75 -36.35 -56.05
C LEU A 33 -36.06 -37.71 -55.92
N ASN A 34 -36.00 -38.46 -57.03
CA ASN A 34 -35.41 -39.79 -57.03
C ASN A 34 -34.63 -40.10 -58.33
N ARG A 35 -33.99 -41.27 -58.39
CA ARG A 35 -33.15 -41.68 -59.53
C ARG A 35 -33.93 -41.81 -60.85
N THR A 36 -35.23 -42.09 -60.81
CA THR A 36 -36.06 -42.13 -62.01
C THR A 36 -36.22 -40.72 -62.59
N ASP A 37 -36.50 -39.72 -61.75
CA ASP A 37 -36.56 -38.32 -62.16
C ASP A 37 -35.25 -37.86 -62.80
N LEU A 38 -34.10 -38.19 -62.19
CA LEU A 38 -32.79 -37.82 -62.73
C LEU A 38 -32.54 -38.44 -64.12
N ARG A 39 -32.90 -39.71 -64.30
CA ARG A 39 -32.76 -40.40 -65.60
C ARG A 39 -33.66 -39.75 -66.66
N LEU A 40 -34.90 -39.44 -66.32
CA LEU A 40 -35.84 -38.76 -67.22
C LEU A 40 -35.27 -37.43 -67.72
N LEU A 41 -34.64 -36.66 -66.84
CA LEU A 41 -33.99 -35.40 -67.20
C LEU A 41 -32.74 -35.62 -68.07
N ALA A 42 -31.88 -36.58 -67.73
CA ALA A 42 -30.70 -36.88 -68.56
C ALA A 42 -31.07 -37.28 -70.00
N GLU A 43 -32.11 -38.08 -70.17
CA GLU A 43 -32.64 -38.48 -71.48
C GLU A 43 -33.30 -37.30 -72.23
N ALA A 44 -33.75 -36.28 -71.50
CA ALA A 44 -34.37 -35.08 -72.04
C ALA A 44 -33.38 -33.91 -72.21
N ALA A 45 -32.06 -34.12 -72.10
CA ALA A 45 -31.09 -33.03 -72.10
C ALA A 45 -31.23 -32.05 -73.29
N PRO A 46 -31.19 -30.72 -73.03
CA PRO A 46 -31.40 -29.71 -74.05
C PRO A 46 -30.23 -29.57 -75.03
N PRO A 47 -30.48 -29.13 -76.26
CA PRO A 47 -29.41 -28.84 -77.21
C PRO A 47 -28.56 -27.65 -76.73
N ALA A 48 -27.29 -27.62 -77.14
CA ALA A 48 -26.35 -26.57 -76.76
C ALA A 48 -26.85 -25.16 -77.11
N SER A 49 -27.59 -25.00 -78.22
CA SER A 49 -28.18 -23.73 -78.64
C SER A 49 -29.16 -23.15 -77.62
N LEU A 50 -29.99 -24.00 -76.98
CA LEU A 50 -30.92 -23.56 -75.95
C LEU A 50 -30.16 -23.07 -74.70
N VAL A 51 -29.09 -23.78 -74.33
CA VAL A 51 -28.25 -23.40 -73.18
C VAL A 51 -27.50 -22.10 -73.44
N GLU A 52 -26.99 -21.88 -74.66
CA GLU A 52 -26.30 -20.64 -75.00
C GLU A 52 -27.25 -19.42 -75.04
N GLY A 53 -28.53 -19.59 -75.39
CA GLY A 53 -29.55 -18.53 -75.34
C GLY A 53 -30.16 -18.28 -73.95
N LEU A 54 -29.92 -19.16 -72.97
CA LEU A 54 -30.48 -19.06 -71.62
C LEU A 54 -30.16 -17.73 -70.91
N PRO A 55 -28.92 -17.21 -70.93
CA PRO A 55 -28.59 -15.97 -70.22
C PRO A 55 -29.40 -14.77 -70.72
N ASP A 56 -29.64 -14.67 -72.03
CA ASP A 56 -30.43 -13.56 -72.59
C ASP A 56 -31.88 -13.61 -72.11
N ALA A 57 -32.47 -14.80 -72.07
CA ALA A 57 -33.83 -15.00 -71.55
C ALA A 57 -33.93 -14.71 -70.05
N PHE A 58 -32.94 -15.15 -69.27
CA PHE A 58 -32.91 -14.97 -67.81
C PHE A 58 -32.63 -13.52 -67.42
N TYR A 59 -31.48 -12.98 -67.85
CA TYR A 59 -31.05 -11.63 -67.49
C TYR A 59 -31.86 -10.54 -68.17
N GLY A 60 -32.47 -10.82 -69.33
CA GLY A 60 -33.39 -9.88 -69.99
C GLY A 60 -34.59 -9.50 -69.13
N HIS A 61 -35.02 -10.35 -68.20
CA HIS A 61 -36.03 -10.02 -67.18
C HIS A 61 -35.40 -9.53 -65.87
N VAL A 62 -34.37 -10.20 -65.34
CA VAL A 62 -33.74 -9.83 -64.06
C VAL A 62 -33.25 -8.37 -64.07
N LEU A 63 -32.68 -7.92 -65.19
CA LEU A 63 -32.18 -6.55 -65.33
C LEU A 63 -33.27 -5.47 -65.45
N GLN A 64 -34.55 -5.85 -65.55
CA GLN A 64 -35.66 -4.90 -65.53
C GLN A 64 -35.91 -4.34 -64.12
N GLN A 65 -35.51 -5.06 -63.08
CA GLN A 65 -35.52 -4.57 -61.71
C GLN A 65 -34.23 -3.82 -61.41
N ALA A 66 -34.34 -2.55 -61.01
CA ALA A 66 -33.20 -1.67 -60.82
C ALA A 66 -32.29 -2.17 -59.69
N GLU A 67 -32.89 -2.66 -58.62
CA GLU A 67 -32.19 -3.17 -57.43
C GLU A 67 -31.35 -4.41 -57.77
N LEU A 68 -31.92 -5.34 -58.54
CA LEU A 68 -31.20 -6.56 -58.95
C LEU A 68 -30.06 -6.25 -59.93
N ARG A 69 -30.26 -5.26 -60.81
CA ARG A 69 -29.20 -4.77 -61.69
C ARG A 69 -28.03 -4.22 -60.88
N GLU A 70 -28.31 -3.38 -59.88
CA GLU A 70 -27.27 -2.80 -59.03
C GLU A 70 -26.49 -3.87 -58.26
N ILE A 71 -27.19 -4.87 -57.70
CA ILE A 71 -26.55 -6.01 -57.03
C ILE A 71 -25.59 -6.73 -57.98
N ILE A 72 -26.01 -6.97 -59.23
CA ILE A 72 -25.17 -7.63 -60.22
C ILE A 72 -23.94 -6.77 -60.55
N GLU A 73 -24.13 -5.49 -60.87
CA GLU A 73 -23.05 -4.56 -61.25
C GLU A 73 -22.02 -4.38 -60.13
N ARG A 74 -22.47 -4.37 -58.87
CA ARG A 74 -21.58 -4.26 -57.70
C ARG A 74 -20.71 -5.49 -57.48
N ASN A 75 -21.21 -6.69 -57.82
CA ASN A 75 -20.58 -7.95 -57.42
C ASN A 75 -20.00 -8.76 -58.59
N SER A 76 -20.41 -8.50 -59.83
CA SER A 76 -20.08 -9.33 -61.00
C SER A 76 -20.32 -8.61 -62.33
N THR A 77 -20.13 -9.35 -63.43
CA THR A 77 -20.56 -8.96 -64.78
C THR A 77 -21.54 -9.98 -65.33
N ILE A 78 -22.40 -9.56 -66.26
CA ILE A 78 -23.35 -10.46 -66.94
C ILE A 78 -22.63 -11.58 -67.67
N ASP A 79 -21.54 -11.29 -68.38
CA ASP A 79 -20.76 -12.31 -69.07
C ASP A 79 -20.29 -13.42 -68.13
N ARG A 80 -19.81 -13.05 -66.94
CA ARG A 80 -19.35 -14.02 -65.94
C ARG A 80 -20.51 -14.81 -65.35
N LEU A 81 -21.60 -14.13 -64.99
CA LEU A 81 -22.78 -14.78 -64.41
C LEU A 81 -23.50 -15.69 -65.42
N ALA A 82 -23.52 -15.31 -66.70
CA ALA A 82 -24.04 -16.11 -67.80
C ALA A 82 -23.33 -17.47 -67.87
N GLN A 83 -22.00 -17.52 -67.71
CA GLN A 83 -21.27 -18.79 -67.70
C GLN A 83 -21.65 -19.67 -66.51
N THR A 84 -21.82 -19.08 -65.31
CA THR A 84 -22.23 -19.82 -64.12
C THR A 84 -23.68 -20.29 -64.20
N LEU A 85 -24.58 -19.48 -64.75
CA LEU A 85 -25.98 -19.84 -64.97
C LEU A 85 -26.11 -21.00 -65.96
N LYS A 86 -25.36 -20.95 -67.07
CA LYS A 86 -25.29 -22.05 -68.04
C LYS A 86 -24.76 -23.33 -67.40
N ARG A 87 -23.75 -23.24 -66.53
CA ARG A 87 -23.24 -24.41 -65.79
C ARG A 87 -24.31 -25.00 -64.87
N TYR A 88 -24.97 -24.17 -64.05
CA TYR A 88 -26.06 -24.60 -63.19
C TYR A 88 -27.17 -25.29 -63.98
N PHE A 89 -27.60 -24.68 -65.09
CA PHE A 89 -28.68 -25.21 -65.93
C PHE A 89 -28.30 -26.54 -66.58
N ARG A 90 -27.05 -26.70 -67.06
CA ARG A 90 -26.57 -28.02 -67.53
C ARG A 90 -26.63 -29.08 -66.43
N GLY A 91 -26.33 -28.68 -65.18
CA GLY A 91 -26.39 -29.57 -64.02
C GLY A 91 -27.78 -30.17 -63.77
N VAL A 92 -28.87 -29.45 -64.09
CA VAL A 92 -30.26 -29.94 -63.99
C VAL A 92 -30.50 -31.19 -64.86
N TRP A 93 -29.78 -31.29 -65.98
CA TRP A 93 -29.93 -32.37 -66.96
C TRP A 93 -28.82 -33.42 -66.87
N SER A 94 -27.99 -33.38 -65.82
CA SER A 94 -26.81 -34.24 -65.70
C SER A 94 -27.12 -35.72 -65.43
N GLY A 95 -28.30 -36.00 -64.85
CA GLY A 95 -28.64 -37.33 -64.35
C GLY A 95 -28.04 -37.69 -63.00
N GLU A 96 -27.28 -36.76 -62.39
CA GLU A 96 -26.60 -36.98 -61.12
C GLU A 96 -27.00 -35.93 -60.08
N TYR A 97 -27.31 -36.39 -58.87
CA TYR A 97 -27.64 -35.52 -57.74
C TYR A 97 -27.10 -36.15 -56.45
N GLY A 98 -25.81 -35.92 -56.21
CA GLY A 98 -25.07 -36.42 -55.06
C GLY A 98 -24.54 -35.29 -54.17
N ARG A 99 -23.64 -35.64 -53.24
CA ARG A 99 -22.99 -34.67 -52.32
C ARG A 99 -22.42 -33.43 -53.04
N GLY A 100 -21.69 -33.63 -54.14
CA GLY A 100 -21.08 -32.53 -54.89
C GLY A 100 -22.09 -31.53 -55.47
N ARG A 101 -23.29 -32.00 -55.87
CA ARG A 101 -24.38 -31.13 -56.32
C ARG A 101 -24.92 -30.31 -55.15
N ILE A 102 -25.16 -30.93 -54.01
CA ILE A 102 -25.59 -30.23 -52.78
C ILE A 102 -24.59 -29.14 -52.39
N GLU A 103 -23.30 -29.45 -52.37
CA GLU A 103 -22.25 -28.47 -52.05
C GLU A 103 -22.23 -27.28 -53.04
N GLU A 104 -22.53 -27.53 -54.33
CA GLU A 104 -22.67 -26.47 -55.33
C GLU A 104 -23.89 -25.58 -55.03
N ILE A 105 -25.06 -26.18 -54.74
CA ILE A 105 -26.30 -25.44 -54.46
C ILE A 105 -26.23 -24.68 -53.14
N VAL A 106 -25.65 -25.28 -52.10
CA VAL A 106 -25.39 -24.60 -50.83
C VAL A 106 -24.48 -23.39 -51.04
N ARG A 107 -23.43 -23.53 -51.87
CA ARG A 107 -22.54 -22.41 -52.21
C ARG A 107 -23.28 -21.31 -52.98
N ILE A 108 -24.18 -21.68 -53.89
CA ILE A 108 -25.05 -20.72 -54.56
C ILE A 108 -25.85 -19.93 -53.52
N GLY A 109 -26.49 -20.60 -52.57
CA GLY A 109 -27.26 -19.93 -51.52
C GLY A 109 -26.41 -18.99 -50.66
N ILE A 110 -25.25 -19.44 -50.18
CA ILE A 110 -24.31 -18.62 -49.40
C ILE A 110 -23.85 -17.38 -50.19
N VAL A 111 -23.53 -17.53 -51.47
CA VAL A 111 -23.08 -16.39 -52.30
C VAL A 111 -24.21 -15.38 -52.50
N HIS A 112 -25.45 -15.85 -52.71
CA HIS A 112 -26.60 -14.96 -52.92
C HIS A 112 -27.04 -14.27 -51.62
N ASP A 113 -26.95 -14.94 -50.47
CA ASP A 113 -27.14 -14.35 -49.16
C ASP A 113 -26.09 -13.26 -48.88
N LYS A 114 -24.81 -13.56 -49.14
CA LYS A 114 -23.70 -12.61 -48.93
C LYS A 114 -23.81 -11.31 -49.74
N ILE A 115 -24.50 -11.31 -50.88
CA ILE A 115 -24.69 -10.11 -51.70
C ILE A 115 -26.02 -9.41 -51.43
N ASP A 116 -26.71 -9.80 -50.35
CA ASP A 116 -28.03 -9.31 -49.95
C ASP A 116 -29.09 -9.49 -51.04
N LEU A 117 -29.02 -10.59 -51.81
CA LEU A 117 -30.07 -10.87 -52.78
C LEU A 117 -31.36 -11.18 -52.02
N PRO A 118 -32.48 -10.47 -52.27
CA PRO A 118 -33.75 -10.80 -51.64
C PRO A 118 -34.14 -12.24 -52.00
N ILE A 119 -34.38 -13.07 -50.99
CA ILE A 119 -34.76 -14.48 -51.20
C ILE A 119 -35.98 -14.63 -52.12
N GLY A 120 -36.93 -13.70 -52.04
CA GLY A 120 -38.08 -13.65 -52.95
C GLY A 120 -37.69 -13.41 -54.41
N ALA A 121 -36.66 -12.60 -54.66
CA ALA A 121 -36.11 -12.40 -56.01
C ALA A 121 -35.39 -13.65 -56.52
N PHE A 122 -34.62 -14.34 -55.66
CA PHE A 122 -34.01 -15.63 -56.02
C PHE A 122 -35.07 -16.66 -56.44
N ILE A 123 -36.10 -16.85 -55.61
CA ILE A 123 -37.21 -17.79 -55.89
C ILE A 123 -37.94 -17.37 -57.18
N GLY A 124 -38.21 -16.07 -57.36
CA GLY A 124 -38.85 -15.54 -58.56
C GLY A 124 -38.02 -15.73 -59.83
N ALA A 125 -36.69 -15.67 -59.75
CA ALA A 125 -35.80 -15.83 -60.89
C ALA A 125 -35.86 -17.26 -61.48
N ILE A 126 -36.21 -18.26 -60.68
CA ILE A 126 -36.37 -19.65 -61.14
C ILE A 126 -37.47 -19.77 -62.20
N LEU A 127 -38.51 -18.92 -62.13
CA LEU A 127 -39.54 -18.86 -63.18
C LEU A 127 -38.95 -18.47 -64.54
N GLN A 128 -37.84 -17.74 -64.59
CA GLN A 128 -37.20 -17.42 -65.87
C GLN A 128 -36.50 -18.65 -66.47
N LEU A 129 -36.05 -19.60 -65.64
CA LEU A 129 -35.59 -20.89 -66.12
C LEU A 129 -36.75 -21.74 -66.63
N ASP A 130 -37.88 -21.73 -65.92
CA ASP A 130 -39.10 -22.44 -66.32
C ASP A 130 -39.60 -21.97 -67.69
N ARG A 131 -39.50 -20.67 -67.99
CA ARG A 131 -39.85 -20.08 -69.30
C ARG A 131 -38.99 -20.59 -70.46
N VAL A 132 -37.83 -21.18 -70.19
CA VAL A 132 -36.96 -21.80 -71.19
C VAL A 132 -37.12 -23.32 -71.19
N ALA A 133 -37.12 -23.94 -70.01
CA ALA A 133 -37.17 -25.40 -69.87
C ALA A 133 -38.54 -26.00 -70.23
N ILE A 134 -39.65 -25.39 -69.82
CA ILE A 134 -41.00 -25.94 -70.06
C ILE A 134 -41.34 -25.97 -71.55
N PRO A 135 -41.18 -24.87 -72.33
CA PRO A 135 -41.43 -24.92 -73.77
C PRO A 135 -40.56 -25.95 -74.49
N PHE A 136 -39.31 -26.10 -74.08
CA PHE A 136 -38.41 -27.13 -74.62
C PHE A 136 -38.91 -28.55 -74.34
N LEU A 137 -39.36 -28.83 -73.12
CA LEU A 137 -39.94 -30.13 -72.77
C LEU A 137 -41.22 -30.41 -73.57
N ILE A 138 -42.07 -29.40 -73.78
CA ILE A 138 -43.26 -29.49 -74.63
C ILE A 138 -42.88 -29.79 -76.08
N GLU A 139 -41.86 -29.12 -76.63
CA GLU A 139 -41.37 -29.40 -77.99
C GLU A 139 -40.83 -30.83 -78.13
N ARG A 140 -40.11 -31.31 -77.10
CA ARG A 140 -39.46 -32.62 -77.13
C ARG A 140 -40.43 -33.80 -76.94
N HIS A 141 -41.45 -33.63 -76.09
CA HIS A 141 -42.34 -34.70 -75.65
C HIS A 141 -43.83 -34.41 -75.89
N GLY A 142 -44.17 -33.36 -76.64
CA GLY A 142 -45.56 -32.93 -76.86
C GLY A 142 -46.47 -33.98 -77.50
N ASP A 143 -45.89 -34.90 -78.28
CA ASP A 143 -46.61 -36.02 -78.90
C ASP A 143 -46.89 -37.18 -77.93
N ASP A 144 -46.27 -37.17 -76.74
CA ASP A 144 -46.45 -38.15 -75.66
C ASP A 144 -46.81 -37.45 -74.34
N PRO A 145 -48.12 -37.23 -74.09
CA PRO A 145 -48.58 -36.48 -72.92
C PRO A 145 -48.13 -37.07 -71.57
N GLU A 146 -47.96 -38.39 -71.50
CA GLU A 146 -47.52 -39.07 -70.28
C GLU A 146 -46.04 -38.80 -70.02
N ARG A 147 -45.21 -38.97 -71.06
CA ARG A 147 -43.78 -38.70 -70.97
C ARG A 147 -43.49 -37.22 -70.71
N LEU A 148 -44.27 -36.33 -71.30
CA LEU A 148 -44.20 -34.89 -71.03
C LEU A 148 -44.53 -34.58 -69.56
N ALA A 149 -45.60 -35.17 -69.02
CA ALA A 149 -45.97 -34.98 -67.61
C ALA A 149 -44.88 -35.48 -66.66
N GLN A 150 -44.32 -36.67 -66.90
CA GLN A 150 -43.22 -37.22 -66.12
C GLN A 150 -41.97 -36.32 -66.17
N ALA A 151 -41.59 -35.81 -67.35
CA ALA A 151 -40.44 -34.93 -67.51
C ALA A 151 -40.64 -33.56 -66.84
N LEU A 152 -41.83 -32.98 -66.94
CA LEU A 152 -42.17 -31.72 -66.26
C LEU A 152 -42.16 -31.88 -64.74
N ILE A 153 -42.71 -32.98 -64.21
CA ILE A 153 -42.68 -33.29 -62.79
C ILE A 153 -41.24 -33.51 -62.32
N ALA A 154 -40.44 -34.31 -63.04
CA ALA A 154 -39.03 -34.54 -62.72
C ALA A 154 -38.23 -33.23 -62.69
N TYR A 155 -38.42 -32.37 -63.70
CA TYR A 155 -37.79 -31.05 -63.78
C TYR A 155 -38.19 -30.21 -62.57
N ARG A 156 -39.51 -30.15 -62.28
CA ARG A 156 -40.00 -29.34 -61.17
C ARG A 156 -39.52 -29.85 -59.82
N LYS A 157 -39.46 -31.17 -59.61
CA LYS A 157 -38.90 -31.77 -58.38
C LYS A 157 -37.45 -31.38 -58.17
N LEU A 158 -36.61 -31.47 -59.21
CA LEU A 158 -35.20 -31.11 -59.11
C LEU A 158 -35.03 -29.62 -58.85
N THR A 159 -35.67 -28.74 -59.64
CA THR A 159 -35.53 -27.30 -59.42
C THR A 159 -36.12 -26.85 -58.08
N THR A 160 -37.19 -27.51 -57.61
CA THR A 160 -37.77 -27.24 -56.28
C THR A 160 -36.82 -27.70 -55.17
N ALA A 161 -36.16 -28.85 -55.33
CA ALA A 161 -35.11 -29.31 -54.42
C ALA A 161 -33.94 -28.32 -54.35
N ASP A 162 -33.43 -27.85 -55.50
CA ASP A 162 -32.36 -26.84 -55.55
C ASP A 162 -32.79 -25.54 -54.82
N VAL A 163 -34.02 -25.06 -55.05
CA VAL A 163 -34.56 -23.88 -54.36
C VAL A 163 -34.75 -24.10 -52.87
N ALA A 164 -35.21 -25.28 -52.46
CA ALA A 164 -35.38 -25.62 -51.06
C ALA A 164 -34.03 -25.65 -50.34
N VAL A 165 -32.99 -26.21 -50.95
CA VAL A 165 -31.62 -26.17 -50.40
C VAL A 165 -31.13 -24.74 -50.25
N VAL A 166 -31.26 -23.90 -51.28
CA VAL A 166 -30.88 -22.47 -51.19
C VAL A 166 -31.69 -21.75 -50.12
N THR A 167 -33.00 -21.94 -50.08
CA THR A 167 -33.88 -21.30 -49.08
C THR A 167 -33.43 -21.66 -47.67
N GLN A 168 -33.08 -22.92 -47.44
CA GLN A 168 -32.61 -23.41 -46.15
C GLN A 168 -31.25 -22.79 -45.77
N THR A 169 -30.36 -22.50 -46.73
CA THR A 169 -29.11 -21.76 -46.44
C THR A 169 -29.32 -20.29 -46.07
N PHE A 170 -30.32 -19.61 -46.66
CA PHE A 170 -30.70 -18.24 -46.26
C PHE A 170 -31.30 -18.21 -44.84
N ILE A 171 -32.09 -19.22 -44.48
CA ILE A 171 -32.65 -19.36 -43.13
C ILE A 171 -31.53 -19.56 -42.12
N ASP A 172 -30.61 -20.50 -42.36
CA ASP A 172 -29.46 -20.73 -41.48
C ASP A 172 -28.61 -19.48 -41.25
N ALA A 173 -28.38 -18.68 -42.30
CA ALA A 173 -27.60 -17.45 -42.21
C ALA A 173 -28.28 -16.40 -41.31
N ARG A 174 -29.61 -16.31 -41.38
CA ARG A 174 -30.41 -15.43 -40.51
C ARG A 174 -30.42 -15.91 -39.07
N ASP A 175 -30.63 -17.21 -38.83
CA ASP A 175 -30.63 -17.78 -37.48
C ASP A 175 -29.28 -17.53 -36.80
N ARG A 176 -28.17 -17.71 -37.54
CA ARG A 176 -26.83 -17.38 -37.05
C ARG A 176 -26.65 -15.90 -36.71
N THR A 177 -27.27 -15.01 -37.48
CA THR A 177 -27.22 -13.57 -37.22
C THR A 177 -27.97 -13.22 -35.93
N VAL A 178 -29.15 -13.81 -35.72
CA VAL A 178 -29.93 -13.66 -34.48
C VAL A 178 -29.13 -14.13 -33.26
N GLU A 179 -28.48 -15.30 -33.35
CA GLU A 179 -27.63 -15.82 -32.28
C GLU A 179 -26.47 -14.87 -31.95
N LEU A 180 -25.82 -14.30 -32.96
CA LEU A 180 -24.72 -13.34 -32.77
C LEU A 180 -25.19 -12.03 -32.12
N VAL A 181 -26.38 -11.54 -32.50
CA VAL A 181 -26.98 -10.34 -31.89
C VAL A 181 -27.30 -10.58 -30.41
N ASP A 182 -27.84 -11.75 -30.05
CA ASP A 182 -28.11 -12.10 -28.66
C ASP A 182 -26.82 -12.23 -27.83
N GLN A 183 -25.76 -12.81 -28.40
CA GLN A 183 -24.44 -12.86 -27.77
C GLN A 183 -23.87 -11.46 -27.55
N LEU A 184 -23.98 -10.57 -28.54
CA LEU A 184 -23.50 -9.19 -28.45
C LEU A 184 -24.28 -8.40 -27.40
N GLU A 185 -25.59 -8.62 -27.26
CA GLU A 185 -26.40 -8.02 -26.20
C GLU A 185 -25.92 -8.46 -24.81
N GLN A 186 -25.68 -9.76 -24.64
CA GLN A 186 -25.19 -10.29 -23.37
C GLN A 186 -23.81 -9.70 -23.02
N GLN A 187 -22.89 -9.59 -23.99
CA GLN A 187 -21.59 -8.97 -23.79
C GLN A 187 -21.72 -7.48 -23.44
N THR A 188 -22.59 -6.75 -24.12
CA THR A 188 -22.86 -5.33 -23.85
C THR A 188 -23.38 -5.12 -22.42
N ARG A 189 -24.24 -6.00 -21.91
CA ARG A 189 -24.70 -5.94 -20.52
C ARG A 189 -23.57 -6.16 -19.51
N ARG A 190 -22.69 -7.13 -19.73
CA ARG A 190 -21.54 -7.38 -18.84
C ARG A 190 -20.59 -6.18 -18.81
N VAL A 191 -20.26 -5.63 -19.98
CA VAL A 191 -19.39 -4.44 -20.07
C VAL A 191 -20.03 -3.22 -19.38
N ALA A 192 -21.37 -3.10 -19.39
CA ALA A 192 -22.06 -2.06 -18.64
C ALA A 192 -21.96 -2.22 -17.11
N GLU A 193 -21.95 -3.45 -16.60
CA GLU A 193 -21.71 -3.73 -15.18
C GLU A 193 -20.27 -3.36 -14.79
N GLU A 194 -19.29 -3.79 -15.59
CA GLU A 194 -17.86 -3.45 -15.39
C GLU A 194 -17.62 -1.93 -15.46
N GLN A 195 -18.28 -1.22 -16.38
CA GLN A 195 -18.20 0.24 -16.51
C GLN A 195 -18.65 0.95 -15.22
N LYS A 196 -19.70 0.45 -14.57
CA LYS A 196 -20.20 0.99 -13.30
C LYS A 196 -19.21 0.76 -12.16
N GLU A 197 -18.57 -0.39 -12.13
CA GLU A 197 -17.51 -0.69 -11.17
C GLU A 197 -16.30 0.25 -11.36
N VAL A 198 -15.85 0.45 -12.60
CA VAL A 198 -14.76 1.41 -12.92
C VAL A 198 -15.07 2.81 -12.40
N THR A 199 -16.30 3.29 -12.59
CA THR A 199 -16.73 4.61 -12.09
C THR A 199 -16.68 4.69 -10.56
N THR A 200 -17.12 3.63 -9.87
CA THR A 200 -17.11 3.56 -8.40
C THR A 200 -15.69 3.51 -7.84
N VAL A 201 -14.82 2.71 -8.48
CA VAL A 201 -13.39 2.60 -8.12
C VAL A 201 -12.69 3.94 -8.34
N SER A 202 -12.96 4.62 -9.46
CA SER A 202 -12.43 5.95 -9.75
C SER A 202 -12.78 6.96 -8.64
N GLN A 203 -14.04 7.03 -8.21
CA GLN A 203 -14.47 7.94 -7.13
C GLN A 203 -13.80 7.60 -5.79
N SER A 204 -13.71 6.31 -5.46
CA SER A 204 -13.05 5.86 -4.23
C SER A 204 -11.55 6.19 -4.23
N LEU A 205 -10.90 6.06 -5.39
CA LEU A 205 -9.49 6.38 -5.56
C LEU A 205 -9.22 7.89 -5.41
N ALA A 206 -10.09 8.74 -5.96
CA ALA A 206 -10.01 10.18 -5.79
C ALA A 206 -10.15 10.60 -4.31
N ALA A 207 -11.11 10.03 -3.60
CA ALA A 207 -11.30 10.30 -2.17
C ALA A 207 -10.09 9.84 -1.34
N ALA A 208 -9.57 8.64 -1.62
CA ALA A 208 -8.37 8.12 -0.95
C ALA A 208 -7.15 9.03 -1.19
N ALA A 209 -6.95 9.49 -2.43
CA ALA A 209 -5.88 10.43 -2.76
C ALA A 209 -5.97 11.74 -1.98
N GLN A 210 -7.18 12.32 -1.86
CA GLN A 210 -7.39 13.54 -1.07
C GLN A 210 -7.09 13.33 0.41
N GLN A 211 -7.52 12.20 0.99
CA GLN A 211 -7.24 11.88 2.38
C GLN A 211 -5.75 11.65 2.64
N SER A 212 -5.06 10.96 1.73
CA SER A 212 -3.62 10.75 1.80
C SER A 212 -2.85 12.06 1.70
N TYR A 213 -3.25 12.97 0.81
CA TYR A 213 -2.66 14.30 0.69
C TYR A 213 -2.82 15.12 1.98
N ALA A 214 -4.02 15.12 2.58
CA ALA A 214 -4.26 15.81 3.83
C ALA A 214 -3.41 15.24 4.97
N SER A 215 -3.27 13.91 5.04
CA SER A 215 -2.44 13.23 6.02
C SER A 215 -0.96 13.56 5.85
N ALA A 216 -0.47 13.62 4.60
CA ALA A 216 0.90 14.03 4.30
C ALA A 216 1.20 15.46 4.77
N THR A 217 0.27 16.38 4.50
CA THR A 217 0.40 17.79 4.92
C THR A 217 0.46 17.91 6.44
N GLU A 218 -0.37 17.14 7.14
CA GLU A 218 -0.38 17.11 8.61
C GLU A 218 0.90 16.47 9.18
N LEU A 219 1.44 15.43 8.53
CA LEU A 219 2.74 14.85 8.90
C LEU A 219 3.88 15.88 8.74
N HIS A 220 3.88 16.66 7.66
CA HIS A 220 4.87 17.71 7.47
C HIS A 220 4.79 18.78 8.57
N ARG A 221 3.57 19.21 8.92
CA ARG A 221 3.33 20.19 10.00
C ARG A 221 3.77 19.65 11.37
N THR A 222 3.43 18.41 11.67
CA THR A 222 3.81 17.79 12.95
C THR A 222 5.32 17.56 13.03
N SER A 223 5.97 17.16 11.93
CA SER A 223 7.42 17.02 11.83
C SER A 223 8.15 18.33 12.10
N GLY A 224 7.71 19.43 11.49
CA GLY A 224 8.25 20.78 11.80
C GLY A 224 8.10 21.14 13.28
N GLY A 225 6.94 20.86 13.87
CA GLY A 225 6.72 21.10 15.31
C GLY A 225 7.59 20.23 16.24
N ILE A 226 7.97 19.02 15.81
CA ILE A 226 8.91 18.18 16.56
C ILE A 226 10.33 18.73 16.42
N ALA A 227 10.74 19.18 15.24
CA ALA A 227 12.05 19.81 15.02
C ALA A 227 12.24 21.05 15.90
N ASP A 228 11.26 21.94 15.97
CA ASP A 228 11.31 23.15 16.81
C ASP A 228 11.45 22.81 18.31
N ARG A 229 10.73 21.78 18.76
CA ARG A 229 10.82 21.27 20.13
C ARG A 229 12.16 20.63 20.41
N ALA A 230 12.72 19.90 19.44
CA ALA A 230 14.04 19.32 19.56
C ALA A 230 15.11 20.41 19.68
N ALA A 231 15.06 21.45 18.83
CA ALA A 231 15.95 22.60 18.93
C ALA A 231 15.85 23.28 20.31
N SER A 232 14.63 23.53 20.79
CA SER A 232 14.41 24.12 22.12
C SER A 232 14.97 23.23 23.25
N ALA A 233 14.82 21.91 23.14
CA ALA A 233 15.38 20.97 24.10
C ALA A 233 16.92 20.96 24.06
N SER A 234 17.52 21.12 22.87
CA SER A 234 18.97 21.26 22.71
C SER A 234 19.51 22.49 23.44
N ASP A 235 18.82 23.63 23.31
CA ASP A 235 19.20 24.87 24.01
C ASP A 235 19.11 24.72 25.53
N LEU A 236 18.03 24.09 26.02
CA LEU A 236 17.85 23.78 27.44
C LEU A 236 18.96 22.85 27.95
N MET A 237 19.34 21.82 27.18
CA MET A 237 20.45 20.94 27.54
C MET A 237 21.78 21.68 27.61
N ALA A 238 22.06 22.59 26.68
CA ALA A 238 23.28 23.41 26.73
C ALA A 238 23.33 24.28 28.00
N GLN A 239 22.20 24.82 28.42
CA GLN A 239 22.08 25.53 29.71
C GLN A 239 22.29 24.59 30.89
N SER A 240 21.72 23.38 30.87
CA SER A 240 21.91 22.38 31.92
C SER A 240 23.37 21.94 32.06
N VAL A 241 24.11 21.78 30.95
CA VAL A 241 25.56 21.49 30.98
C VAL A 241 26.31 22.62 31.68
N THR A 242 25.97 23.86 31.35
CA THR A 242 26.62 25.04 31.96
C THR A 242 26.38 25.09 33.46
N LEU A 243 25.14 24.81 33.90
CA LEU A 243 24.79 24.75 35.32
C LEU A 243 25.47 23.60 36.06
N ALA A 244 25.52 22.40 35.46
CA ALA A 244 26.16 21.24 36.06
C ALA A 244 27.67 21.47 36.25
N ARG A 245 28.35 22.04 35.24
CA ARG A 245 29.76 22.41 35.33
C ARG A 245 30.02 23.49 36.38
N GLY A 246 29.18 24.53 36.42
CA GLY A 246 29.27 25.54 37.46
C GLY A 246 29.07 24.97 38.87
N GLY A 247 28.18 23.99 39.03
CA GLY A 247 28.01 23.24 40.27
C GLY A 247 29.26 22.44 40.65
N ALA A 248 29.84 21.70 39.71
CA ALA A 248 31.07 20.95 39.92
C ALA A 248 32.26 21.85 40.31
N ASP A 249 32.39 23.04 39.70
CA ASP A 249 33.42 24.02 40.05
C ASP A 249 33.26 24.52 41.49
N VAL A 250 32.03 24.81 41.94
CA VAL A 250 31.74 25.20 43.33
C VAL A 250 32.08 24.08 44.31
N THR A 251 31.77 22.83 43.95
CA THR A 251 32.13 21.66 44.77
C THR A 251 33.64 21.49 44.87
N SER A 252 34.38 21.68 43.77
CA SER A 252 35.85 21.66 43.79
C SER A 252 36.43 22.76 44.69
N GLY A 253 35.82 23.95 44.73
CA GLY A 253 36.22 25.01 45.67
C GLY A 253 35.93 24.62 47.13
N THR A 254 34.83 23.91 47.37
CA THR A 254 34.47 23.38 48.69
C THR A 254 35.49 22.35 49.17
N ASP A 255 35.93 21.44 48.30
CA ASP A 255 36.97 20.46 48.63
C ASP A 255 38.27 21.11 49.10
N GLN A 256 38.69 22.18 48.41
CA GLN A 256 39.88 22.92 48.78
C GLN A 256 39.71 23.57 50.17
N ALA A 257 38.57 24.22 50.42
CA ALA A 257 38.28 24.81 51.73
C ALA A 257 38.22 23.77 52.85
N VAL A 258 37.68 22.58 52.57
CA VAL A 258 37.67 21.44 53.51
C VAL A 258 39.09 20.95 53.81
N GLY A 259 39.95 20.87 52.79
CA GLY A 259 41.37 20.56 52.96
C GLY A 259 42.07 21.55 53.89
N ASP A 260 41.89 22.84 53.67
CA ASP A 260 42.46 23.91 54.50
C ASP A 260 41.92 23.84 55.95
N MET A 261 40.62 23.56 56.13
CA MET A 261 40.03 23.38 57.46
C MET A 261 40.61 22.17 58.19
N ARG A 262 40.84 21.06 57.49
CA ARG A 262 41.43 19.85 58.09
C ARG A 262 42.84 20.12 58.61
N GLU A 263 43.66 20.79 57.80
CA GLU A 263 45.01 21.21 58.21
C GLU A 263 44.96 22.17 59.42
N GLY A 264 44.00 23.11 59.42
CA GLY A 264 43.78 24.00 60.57
C GLY A 264 43.37 23.27 61.86
N VAL A 265 42.50 22.28 61.76
CA VAL A 265 42.09 21.43 62.91
C VAL A 265 43.29 20.65 63.45
N GLU A 266 44.09 20.02 62.58
CA GLU A 266 45.30 19.29 62.96
C GLU A 266 46.31 20.20 63.70
N GLN A 267 46.56 21.40 63.17
CA GLN A 267 47.46 22.37 63.82
C GLN A 267 46.95 22.83 65.20
N ILE A 268 45.65 23.07 65.34
CA ILE A 268 45.06 23.46 66.64
C ILE A 268 45.16 22.29 67.63
N SER A 269 44.89 21.06 67.20
CA SER A 269 45.06 19.86 68.03
C SER A 269 46.50 19.72 68.56
N GLU A 270 47.51 19.95 67.72
CA GLU A 270 48.92 19.94 68.14
C GLU A 270 49.22 21.04 69.17
N GLN A 271 48.72 22.26 68.96
CA GLN A 271 48.91 23.38 69.90
C GLN A 271 48.22 23.12 71.25
N ILE A 272 47.03 22.54 71.26
CA ILE A 272 46.31 22.14 72.48
C ILE A 272 47.10 21.07 73.24
N ALA A 273 47.65 20.07 72.55
CA ALA A 273 48.47 19.05 73.18
C ALA A 273 49.72 19.66 73.86
N ALA A 274 50.41 20.58 73.16
CA ALA A 274 51.56 21.29 73.71
C ALA A 274 51.18 22.17 74.92
N LEU A 275 50.06 22.91 74.83
CA LEU A 275 49.57 23.76 75.91
C LEU A 275 49.14 22.94 77.13
N THR A 276 48.53 21.76 76.91
CA THR A 276 48.19 20.81 77.98
C THR A 276 49.44 20.39 78.74
N GLU A 277 50.52 20.06 78.03
CA GLU A 277 51.78 19.64 78.65
C GLU A 277 52.43 20.77 79.45
N GLN A 278 52.51 21.98 78.89
CA GLN A 278 53.01 23.17 79.60
C GLN A 278 52.20 23.46 80.87
N THR A 279 50.88 23.32 80.81
CA THR A 279 49.98 23.56 81.96
C THR A 279 50.18 22.50 83.06
N ARG A 280 50.44 21.25 82.69
CA ARG A 280 50.83 20.17 83.63
C ARG A 280 52.19 20.42 84.25
N GLU A 281 53.16 20.90 83.46
CA GLU A 281 54.49 21.28 83.97
C GLU A 281 54.38 22.39 85.03
N ILE A 282 53.56 23.42 84.78
CA ILE A 282 53.26 24.47 85.78
C ILE A 282 52.68 23.85 87.06
N SER A 283 51.79 22.85 86.97
CA SER A 283 51.23 22.18 88.15
C SER A 283 52.32 21.49 88.98
N SER A 284 53.30 20.87 88.32
CA SER A 284 54.46 20.25 88.97
C SER A 284 55.33 21.31 89.66
N ILE A 285 55.61 22.43 88.98
CA ILE A 285 56.40 23.54 89.54
C ILE A 285 55.70 24.14 90.77
N VAL A 286 54.40 24.42 90.69
CA VAL A 286 53.60 24.97 91.79
C VAL A 286 53.62 24.05 93.01
N THR A 287 53.57 22.73 92.80
CA THR A 287 53.71 21.73 93.87
C THR A 287 55.08 21.82 94.53
N GLY A 288 56.16 21.87 93.74
CA GLY A 288 57.52 22.03 94.27
C GLY A 288 57.72 23.35 95.05
N ILE A 289 57.18 24.47 94.57
CA ILE A 289 57.27 25.75 95.30
C ILE A 289 56.44 25.70 96.60
N ARG A 290 55.30 25.01 96.61
CA ARG A 290 54.50 24.81 97.84
C ARG A 290 55.30 24.03 98.88
N GLU A 291 55.98 22.96 98.49
CA GLU A 291 56.87 22.22 99.39
C GLU A 291 58.00 23.10 99.95
N ILE A 292 58.61 23.94 99.10
CA ILE A 292 59.64 24.90 99.55
C ILE A 292 59.05 25.92 100.53
N ALA A 293 57.86 26.47 100.25
CA ALA A 293 57.19 27.42 101.14
C ALA A 293 56.83 26.76 102.48
N ASP A 294 56.38 25.50 102.46
CA ASP A 294 56.07 24.70 103.65
C ASP A 294 57.31 24.49 104.51
N GLN A 295 58.43 24.08 103.89
CA GLN A 295 59.72 23.93 104.56
C GLN A 295 60.24 25.27 105.09
N THR A 296 60.11 26.35 104.32
CA THR A 296 60.53 27.71 104.74
C THR A 296 59.73 28.19 105.94
N ASN A 297 58.42 27.94 105.95
CA ASN A 297 57.56 28.24 107.09
C ASN A 297 57.95 27.44 108.35
N LEU A 298 58.29 26.14 108.19
CA LEU A 298 58.80 25.30 109.28
C LEU A 298 60.15 25.79 109.80
N LEU A 299 61.07 26.18 108.91
CA LEU A 299 62.37 26.78 109.28
C LEU A 299 62.17 28.09 110.03
N ALA A 300 61.27 28.96 109.56
CA ALA A 300 60.93 30.22 110.20
C ALA A 300 60.30 30.01 111.59
N LEU A 301 59.42 29.01 111.73
CA LEU A 301 58.85 28.62 113.02
C LEU A 301 59.92 28.14 114.00
N ASN A 302 60.83 27.28 113.55
CA ASN A 302 61.96 26.81 114.35
C ASN A 302 62.87 27.98 114.77
N ALA A 303 63.14 28.92 113.84
CA ALA A 303 63.91 30.12 114.13
C ALA A 303 63.21 31.06 115.12
N ALA A 304 61.88 31.20 115.04
CA ALA A 304 61.08 31.99 115.98
C ALA A 304 61.08 31.37 117.39
N ILE A 305 61.02 30.04 117.50
CA ILE A 305 61.16 29.30 118.77
C ILE A 305 62.55 29.56 119.38
N GLU A 306 63.62 29.44 118.59
CA GLU A 306 64.99 29.64 119.09
C GLU A 306 65.26 31.11 119.45
N ALA A 307 64.69 32.06 118.70
CA ALA A 307 64.74 33.48 119.03
C ALA A 307 64.01 33.82 120.34
N ALA A 308 62.88 33.17 120.63
CA ALA A 308 62.20 33.28 121.92
C ALA A 308 63.02 32.66 123.06
N ARG A 309 63.76 31.59 122.78
CA ARG A 309 64.65 30.89 123.74
C ARG A 309 65.89 31.70 124.11
N ALA A 310 66.42 32.51 123.20
CA ALA A 310 67.57 33.39 123.40
C ALA A 310 67.26 34.69 124.20
N GLY A 311 66.00 34.93 124.57
CA GLY A 311 65.59 36.06 125.41
C GLY A 311 65.92 37.43 124.79
N GLU A 312 66.52 38.34 125.57
CA GLU A 312 66.86 39.71 125.14
C GLU A 312 67.82 39.75 123.93
N HIS A 313 68.69 38.75 123.77
CA HIS A 313 69.64 38.66 122.64
C HIS A 313 69.00 38.19 121.32
N GLY A 314 67.80 37.60 121.37
CA GLY A 314 67.08 37.04 120.22
C GLY A 314 66.11 38.00 119.53
N ARG A 315 65.89 39.22 120.06
CA ARG A 315 64.85 40.15 119.58
C ARG A 315 64.94 40.49 118.09
N GLY A 316 66.13 40.76 117.56
CA GLY A 316 66.32 41.04 116.13
C GLY A 316 66.06 39.82 115.24
N PHE A 317 66.46 38.63 115.71
CA PHE A 317 66.20 37.36 115.02
C PHE A 317 64.72 36.97 115.03
N ALA A 318 63.99 37.27 116.12
CA ALA A 318 62.56 37.00 116.21
C ALA A 318 61.76 37.79 115.16
N VAL A 319 62.13 39.05 114.90
CA VAL A 319 61.49 39.88 113.86
C VAL A 319 61.75 39.31 112.47
N VAL A 320 62.99 38.88 112.18
CA VAL A 320 63.33 38.26 110.89
C VAL A 320 62.59 36.93 110.70
N ALA A 321 62.55 36.08 111.73
CA ALA A 321 61.85 34.80 111.68
C ALA A 321 60.33 34.99 111.45
N GLU A 322 59.72 35.98 112.11
CA GLU A 322 58.30 36.32 111.89
C GLU A 322 58.06 36.86 110.47
N GLU A 323 58.95 37.68 109.92
CA GLU A 323 58.83 38.20 108.54
C GLU A 323 59.01 37.08 107.49
N VAL A 324 59.95 36.15 107.70
CA VAL A 324 60.12 34.96 106.83
C VAL A 324 58.90 34.05 106.90
N ARG A 325 58.31 33.86 108.09
CA ARG A 325 57.06 33.11 108.29
C ARG A 325 55.92 33.76 107.50
N ARG A 326 55.75 35.08 107.64
CA ARG A 326 54.74 35.85 106.92
C ARG A 326 54.93 35.81 105.40
N LEU A 327 56.17 35.81 104.93
CA LEU A 327 56.50 35.65 103.50
C LEU A 327 56.15 34.24 103.00
N ALA A 328 56.45 33.19 103.77
CA ALA A 328 56.09 31.81 103.43
C ALA A 328 54.56 31.61 103.38
N ASP A 329 53.81 32.19 104.32
CA ASP A 329 52.34 32.17 104.32
C ASP A 329 51.74 32.96 103.15
N ARG A 330 52.30 34.14 102.82
CA ARG A 330 51.91 34.87 101.59
C ARG A 330 52.18 34.05 100.34
N THR A 331 53.31 33.35 100.30
CA THR A 331 53.70 32.49 99.17
C THR A 331 52.72 31.33 99.02
N ARG A 332 52.32 30.66 100.12
CA ARG A 332 51.26 29.63 100.10
C ARG A 332 49.95 30.12 99.52
N ASN A 333 49.48 31.28 99.98
CA ASN A 333 48.22 31.84 99.50
C ASN A 333 48.30 32.16 97.99
N ALA A 334 49.39 32.77 97.54
CA ALA A 334 49.61 33.02 96.12
C ALA A 334 49.68 31.72 95.29
N LEU A 335 50.31 30.66 95.82
CA LEU A 335 50.34 29.35 95.16
C LEU A 335 48.98 28.67 95.13
N GLN A 336 48.10 28.90 96.11
CA GLN A 336 46.73 28.41 96.08
C GLN A 336 45.93 29.08 94.96
N ASP A 337 46.09 30.40 94.79
CA ASP A 337 45.49 31.13 93.68
C ASP A 337 46.02 30.63 92.32
N ILE A 338 47.34 30.42 92.19
CA ILE A 338 47.93 29.84 90.98
C ILE A 338 47.41 28.41 90.73
N THR A 339 47.28 27.59 91.76
CA THR A 339 46.71 26.22 91.63
C THR A 339 45.31 26.29 91.05
N GLN A 340 44.46 27.21 91.54
CA GLN A 340 43.11 27.37 91.05
C GLN A 340 43.08 27.89 89.60
N LEU A 341 43.91 28.88 89.26
CA LEU A 341 44.06 29.38 87.89
C LEU A 341 44.52 28.28 86.93
N ASN A 342 45.43 27.42 87.37
CA ASN A 342 45.96 26.32 86.55
C ASN A 342 44.92 25.22 86.34
N ALA A 343 44.14 24.88 87.38
CA ALA A 343 43.02 23.96 87.27
C ALA A 343 41.95 24.49 86.31
N ASN A 344 41.63 25.79 86.39
CA ASN A 344 40.71 26.43 85.46
C ASN A 344 41.26 26.43 84.02
N SER A 345 42.57 26.59 83.85
CA SER A 345 43.22 26.54 82.55
C SER A 345 43.15 25.14 81.94
N LEU A 346 43.40 24.08 82.72
CA LEU A 346 43.22 22.69 82.27
C LEU A 346 41.77 22.40 81.84
N ALA A 347 40.79 22.83 82.62
CA ALA A 347 39.37 22.66 82.26
C ALA A 347 39.01 23.43 80.97
N ALA A 348 39.56 24.63 80.77
CA ALA A 348 39.37 25.39 79.54
C ALA A 348 40.02 24.68 78.34
N ILE A 349 41.24 24.15 78.50
CA ILE A 349 41.94 23.39 77.46
C ILE A 349 41.15 22.14 77.06
N GLU A 350 40.63 21.38 78.03
CA GLU A 350 39.78 20.21 77.78
C GLU A 350 38.52 20.59 76.99
N SER A 351 37.84 21.66 77.38
CA SER A 351 36.68 22.17 76.63
C SER A 351 37.02 22.60 75.21
N VAL A 352 38.19 23.21 74.97
CA VAL A 352 38.63 23.56 73.61
C VAL A 352 38.99 22.30 72.82
N SER A 353 39.63 21.31 73.45
CA SER A 353 39.94 20.02 72.82
C SER A 353 38.68 19.31 72.33
N ASP A 354 37.63 19.27 73.14
CA ASP A 354 36.34 18.69 72.76
C ASP A 354 35.70 19.46 71.58
N ALA A 355 35.76 20.80 71.60
CA ALA A 355 35.25 21.63 70.50
C ALA A 355 36.03 21.39 69.19
N VAL A 356 37.34 21.18 69.27
CA VAL A 356 38.18 20.87 68.10
C VAL A 356 37.87 19.48 67.55
N ALA A 357 37.67 18.48 68.41
CA ALA A 357 37.25 17.14 67.98
C ALA A 357 35.88 17.19 67.26
N GLN A 358 34.91 17.92 67.82
CA GLN A 358 33.61 18.14 67.18
C GLN A 358 33.75 18.86 65.84
N THR A 359 34.65 19.83 65.73
CA THR A 359 34.93 20.53 64.48
C THR A 359 35.54 19.58 63.44
N GLY A 360 36.42 18.66 63.85
CA GLY A 360 36.97 17.61 63.00
C GLY A 360 35.88 16.70 62.42
N ASP A 361 34.93 16.25 63.25
CA ASP A 361 33.78 15.46 62.80
C ASP A 361 32.91 16.23 61.79
N GLN A 362 32.70 17.53 62.02
CA GLN A 362 31.97 18.40 61.10
C GLN A 362 32.69 18.56 59.77
N VAL A 363 34.01 18.74 59.76
CA VAL A 363 34.82 18.83 58.52
C VAL A 363 34.70 17.53 57.72
N SER A 364 34.77 16.36 58.36
CA SER A 364 34.60 15.07 57.69
C SER A 364 33.20 14.90 57.07
N SER A 365 32.15 15.39 57.75
CA SER A 365 30.78 15.40 57.21
C SER A 365 30.65 16.31 55.98
N VAL A 366 31.27 17.50 56.00
CA VAL A 366 31.29 18.41 54.85
C VAL A 366 32.05 17.77 53.68
N GLU A 367 33.16 17.08 53.93
CA GLU A 367 33.93 16.35 52.90
C GLU A 367 33.06 15.28 52.22
N GLN A 368 32.31 14.49 53.00
CA GLN A 368 31.40 13.49 52.45
C GLN A 368 30.33 14.13 51.55
N HIS A 369 29.67 15.20 52.02
CA HIS A 369 28.63 15.87 51.25
C HIS A 369 29.17 16.56 49.98
N ALA A 370 30.39 17.10 50.03
CA ALA A 370 31.07 17.61 48.84
C ALA A 370 31.33 16.49 47.82
N GLY A 371 31.76 15.31 48.29
CA GLY A 371 31.90 14.11 47.46
C GLY A 371 30.59 13.71 46.78
N GLU A 372 29.50 13.57 47.54
CA GLU A 372 28.17 13.22 47.04
C GLU A 372 27.65 14.25 46.01
N ALA A 373 27.91 15.53 46.23
CA ALA A 373 27.55 16.59 45.29
C ALA A 373 28.34 16.49 43.98
N ARG A 374 29.63 16.17 44.04
CA ARG A 374 30.49 15.99 42.86
C ARG A 374 29.99 14.84 41.98
N ASP A 375 29.74 13.69 42.59
CA ASP A 375 29.23 12.50 41.90
C ASP A 375 27.86 12.77 41.27
N SER A 376 27.02 13.57 41.94
CA SER A 376 25.72 14.00 41.41
C SER A 376 25.86 14.88 40.16
N PHE A 377 26.80 15.84 40.15
CA PHE A 377 27.03 16.68 38.96
C PHE A 377 27.62 15.90 37.79
N GLU A 378 28.50 14.93 38.04
CA GLU A 378 29.02 14.04 37.00
C GLU A 378 27.91 13.16 36.40
N ALA A 379 27.02 12.61 37.24
CA ALA A 379 25.85 11.87 36.78
C ALA A 379 24.89 12.73 35.94
N ILE A 380 24.71 14.01 36.30
CA ILE A 380 23.90 14.96 35.53
C ILE A 380 24.54 15.21 34.14
N ASP A 381 25.85 15.43 34.06
CA ASP A 381 26.54 15.63 32.77
C ASP A 381 26.38 14.41 31.84
N GLY A 382 26.54 13.19 32.39
CA GLY A 382 26.32 11.95 31.65
C GLY A 382 24.88 11.76 31.18
N ALA A 383 23.89 12.11 32.00
CA ALA A 383 22.47 12.06 31.64
C ALA A 383 22.13 13.06 30.52
N ILE A 384 22.73 14.26 30.56
CA ILE A 384 22.58 15.25 29.49
C ILE A 384 23.20 14.73 28.19
N GLY A 385 24.39 14.13 28.23
CA GLY A 385 25.03 13.54 27.05
C GLY A 385 24.18 12.44 26.39
N THR A 386 23.55 11.57 27.20
CA THR A 386 22.63 10.54 26.72
C THR A 386 21.39 11.17 26.06
N THR A 387 20.82 12.19 26.69
CA THR A 387 19.63 12.89 26.18
C THR A 387 19.94 13.63 24.86
N ALA A 388 21.13 14.23 24.74
CA ALA A 388 21.59 14.86 23.52
C ALA A 388 21.73 13.85 22.36
N GLY A 389 22.21 12.63 22.65
CA GLY A 389 22.24 11.53 21.68
C GLY A 389 20.84 11.15 21.18
N SER A 390 19.90 10.91 22.10
CA SER A 390 18.51 10.61 21.75
C SER A 390 17.83 11.74 20.97
N LEU A 391 18.17 13.00 21.28
CA LEU A 391 17.66 14.15 20.55
C LEU A 391 18.17 14.18 19.09
N GLY A 392 19.44 13.81 18.88
CA GLY A 392 20.01 13.66 17.54
C GLY A 392 19.28 12.61 16.71
N GLU A 393 18.93 11.46 17.31
CA GLU A 393 18.13 10.42 16.66
C GLU A 393 16.72 10.90 16.31
N ILE A 394 16.08 11.67 17.20
CA ILE A 394 14.76 12.28 16.95
C ILE A 394 14.82 13.22 15.74
N VAL A 395 15.84 14.09 15.66
CA VAL A 395 16.00 15.02 14.54
C VAL A 395 16.18 14.26 13.22
N ALA A 396 17.04 13.24 13.19
CA ALA A 396 17.21 12.40 12.00
C ALA A 396 15.90 11.71 11.60
N GLY A 397 15.15 11.17 12.57
CA GLY A 397 13.84 10.57 12.31
C GLY A 397 12.81 11.55 11.76
N VAL A 398 12.84 12.81 12.21
CA VAL A 398 11.97 13.89 11.70
C VAL A 398 12.29 14.23 10.25
N GLU A 399 13.57 14.24 9.85
CA GLU A 399 13.97 14.45 8.46
C GLU A 399 13.45 13.33 7.54
N ASP A 400 13.54 12.08 7.98
CA ASP A 400 13.04 10.93 7.23
C ASP A 400 11.50 10.93 7.10
N VAL A 401 10.78 11.29 8.17
CA VAL A 401 9.31 11.47 8.12
C VAL A 401 8.93 12.61 7.19
N SER A 402 9.68 13.73 7.21
CA SER A 402 9.41 14.87 6.34
C SER A 402 9.57 14.51 4.86
N ARG A 403 10.63 13.77 4.51
CA ARG A 403 10.84 13.27 3.15
C ARG A 403 9.73 12.31 2.72
N SER A 404 9.34 11.39 3.60
CA SER A 404 8.26 10.44 3.35
C SER A 404 6.92 11.15 3.12
N ALA A 405 6.66 12.24 3.86
CA ALA A 405 5.46 13.04 3.67
C ALA A 405 5.46 13.77 2.31
N GLU A 406 6.60 14.29 1.86
CA GLU A 406 6.73 14.90 0.52
C GLU A 406 6.49 13.87 -0.60
N GLU A 407 7.07 12.68 -0.49
CA GLU A 407 6.83 11.59 -1.43
C GLU A 407 5.36 11.18 -1.47
N LEU A 408 4.73 11.05 -0.29
CA LEU A 408 3.31 10.69 -0.17
C LEU A 408 2.40 11.76 -0.78
N THR A 409 2.77 13.04 -0.68
CA THR A 409 2.09 14.14 -1.36
C THR A 409 2.14 13.96 -2.88
N GLY A 410 3.34 13.68 -3.42
CA GLY A 410 3.53 13.44 -4.85
C GLY A 410 2.75 12.24 -5.38
N VAL A 411 2.77 11.11 -4.65
CA VAL A 411 2.01 9.91 -5.00
C VAL A 411 0.51 10.18 -4.94
N SER A 412 0.03 10.89 -3.92
CA SER A 412 -1.39 11.24 -3.80
C SER A 412 -1.87 12.08 -4.99
N GLN A 413 -1.07 13.03 -5.45
CA GLN A 413 -1.38 13.82 -6.66
C GLN A 413 -1.49 12.93 -7.91
N GLN A 414 -0.57 11.98 -8.09
CA GLN A 414 -0.58 11.05 -9.22
C GLN A 414 -1.82 10.14 -9.19
N VAL A 415 -2.18 9.64 -8.02
CA VAL A 415 -3.36 8.80 -7.82
C VAL A 415 -4.64 9.60 -8.12
N ALA A 416 -4.73 10.86 -7.70
CA ALA A 416 -5.86 11.74 -8.04
C ALA A 416 -5.99 11.92 -9.57
N THR A 417 -4.89 12.21 -10.28
CA THR A 417 -4.91 12.30 -11.75
C THR A 417 -5.29 10.98 -12.41
N MET A 418 -4.85 9.84 -11.86
CA MET A 418 -5.24 8.53 -12.37
C MET A 418 -6.74 8.27 -12.19
N ALA A 419 -7.29 8.66 -11.04
CA ALA A 419 -8.72 8.59 -10.78
C ALA A 419 -9.50 9.45 -11.79
N GLU A 420 -9.11 10.70 -12.03
CA GLU A 420 -9.77 11.55 -13.04
C GLU A 420 -9.77 10.92 -14.44
N ARG A 421 -8.64 10.31 -14.85
CA ARG A 421 -8.53 9.61 -16.14
C ARG A 421 -9.43 8.37 -16.20
N LEU A 422 -9.50 7.58 -15.12
CA LEU A 422 -10.38 6.43 -15.03
C LEU A 422 -11.86 6.85 -15.11
N GLY A 423 -12.23 7.96 -14.46
CA GLY A 423 -13.57 8.53 -14.57
C GLY A 423 -13.93 8.90 -16.00
N ALA A 424 -13.03 9.61 -16.70
CA ALA A 424 -13.23 9.98 -18.10
C ALA A 424 -13.34 8.75 -19.04
N LEU A 425 -12.53 7.71 -18.79
CA LEU A 425 -12.65 6.43 -19.52
C LEU A 425 -13.99 5.75 -19.26
N GLY A 426 -14.46 5.75 -18.01
CA GLY A 426 -15.77 5.24 -17.63
C GLY A 426 -16.91 5.95 -18.37
N GLU A 427 -16.84 7.27 -18.49
CA GLU A 427 -17.84 8.08 -19.21
C GLU A 427 -17.81 7.83 -20.72
N SER A 428 -16.61 7.73 -21.32
CA SER A 428 -16.46 7.35 -22.72
C SER A 428 -17.02 5.95 -23.01
N LEU A 429 -16.80 5.00 -22.09
CA LEU A 429 -17.30 3.63 -22.23
C LEU A 429 -18.83 3.59 -22.12
N ALA A 430 -19.44 4.42 -21.27
CA ALA A 430 -20.89 4.57 -21.20
C ALA A 430 -21.47 5.02 -22.55
N GLY A 431 -20.85 6.00 -23.21
CA GLY A 431 -21.25 6.44 -24.55
C GLY A 431 -21.18 5.31 -25.59
N SER A 432 -20.07 4.56 -25.62
CA SER A 432 -19.93 3.42 -26.53
C SER A 432 -20.95 2.29 -26.27
N LEU A 433 -21.37 2.10 -25.02
CA LEU A 433 -22.41 1.14 -24.66
C LEU A 433 -23.79 1.57 -25.17
N ASP A 434 -24.08 2.86 -25.15
CA ASP A 434 -25.33 3.39 -25.71
C ASP A 434 -25.37 3.25 -27.23
N ASP A 435 -24.25 3.51 -27.91
CA ASP A 435 -24.11 3.26 -29.36
C ASP A 435 -24.29 1.77 -29.68
N ALA A 436 -23.68 0.87 -28.90
CA ALA A 436 -23.81 -0.58 -29.08
C ALA A 436 -25.26 -1.05 -28.91
N ARG A 437 -25.98 -0.52 -27.91
CA ARG A 437 -27.41 -0.82 -27.70
C ARG A 437 -28.27 -0.37 -28.87
N ALA A 438 -28.00 0.82 -29.42
CA ALA A 438 -28.72 1.32 -30.58
C ALA A 438 -28.50 0.42 -31.81
N LEU A 439 -27.26 -0.03 -32.05
CA LEU A 439 -26.95 -0.96 -33.14
C LEU A 439 -27.60 -2.33 -32.98
N ILE A 440 -27.66 -2.86 -31.75
CA ILE A 440 -28.37 -4.12 -31.46
C ILE A 440 -29.87 -3.98 -31.72
N GLU A 441 -30.47 -2.85 -31.34
CA GLU A 441 -31.89 -2.59 -31.60
C GLU A 441 -32.17 -2.50 -33.11
N ASP A 442 -31.30 -1.83 -33.86
CA ASP A 442 -31.42 -1.72 -35.32
C ASP A 442 -31.25 -3.08 -36.01
N ALA A 443 -30.28 -3.90 -35.59
CA ALA A 443 -30.05 -5.24 -36.12
C ALA A 443 -31.21 -6.23 -35.86
N ARG A 444 -32.10 -5.93 -34.91
CA ARG A 444 -33.31 -6.72 -34.62
C ARG A 444 -34.52 -6.33 -35.48
N ARG A 445 -34.51 -5.14 -36.09
CA ARG A 445 -35.58 -4.67 -36.97
C ARG A 445 -35.43 -5.28 -38.36
#